data_AF-S7W5J4-F1
#
_entry.id   AF-S7W5J4-F1
#
_cell.length_a   1.000
_cell.length_b   1.000
_cell.length_c   1.000
_cell.angle_alpha   90.00
_cell.angle_beta   90.00
_cell.angle_gamma   90.00
#
_symmetry.space_group_name_H-M   'P 1'
#
loop_
_entity.id
_entity.type
_entity.pdbx_description
1 polymer ?
#
loop_
_entity_poly.entity_id
_entity_poly.type
_entity_poly.pdbx_seq_one_letter_code
_entity_poly.pdbx_strand_id
1 'polypeptide(L)'
;MNLLLFFFSVSMNCVRYEITHNNYKSIKKLITKPHESGLYSEIINNLNFLCSFEVNENQYGNNKEIKIIRLHNHDTGTCNNIFPVIFCEISDTKRLILIRLKLSRLPNQFRKFKELE
;
A
#
# COMPACT_ATOMS: atom_id res chain seq x y z
N MET A 1 6.98 29.97 36.19
CA MET A 1 6.52 29.79 34.80
C MET A 1 6.32 28.29 34.60
N ASN A 2 5.08 27.81 34.67
CA ASN A 2 4.79 26.38 34.49
C ASN A 2 4.54 26.13 33.01
N LEU A 3 5.52 25.50 32.34
CA LEU A 3 5.38 25.04 30.97
C LEU A 3 4.57 23.74 30.97
N LEU A 4 3.25 23.86 30.82
CA LEU A 4 2.36 22.71 30.56
C LEU A 4 2.65 22.19 29.15
N LEU A 5 3.57 21.23 29.04
CA LEU A 5 3.79 20.45 27.84
C LEU A 5 2.59 19.50 27.65
N PHE A 6 1.59 19.96 26.89
CA PHE A 6 0.60 19.07 26.31
C PHE A 6 1.30 18.17 25.29
N PHE A 7 1.70 16.97 25.71
CA PHE A 7 1.99 15.90 24.77
C PHE A 7 0.67 15.51 24.12
N PHE A 8 0.33 16.14 22.99
CA PHE A 8 -0.62 15.56 22.07
C PHE A 8 0.03 14.29 21.53
N SER A 9 -0.24 13.16 22.20
CA SER A 9 0.03 11.84 21.66
C SER A 9 -0.80 11.72 20.39
N VAL A 10 -0.17 12.00 19.26
CA VAL A 10 -0.75 11.80 17.93
C VAL A 10 -1.02 10.30 17.82
N SER A 11 -2.26 9.89 18.06
CA SER A 11 -2.67 8.49 17.95
C SER A 11 -2.62 8.10 16.48
N MET A 12 -1.49 7.54 16.06
CA MET A 12 -1.32 6.97 14.74
C MET A 12 -1.97 5.58 14.71
N ASN A 13 -2.99 5.40 13.88
CA ASN A 13 -3.57 4.09 13.66
C ASN A 13 -2.72 3.37 12.61
N CYS A 14 -1.84 2.49 13.08
CA CYS A 14 -1.08 1.60 12.21
C CYS A 14 -1.82 0.25 12.09
N VAL A 15 -2.28 -0.07 10.88
CA VAL A 15 -2.93 -1.34 10.58
C VAL A 15 -2.05 -2.14 9.63
N ARG A 16 -1.77 -3.39 10.01
CA ARG A 16 -1.00 -4.31 9.19
C ARG A 16 -1.93 -5.20 8.38
N TYR A 17 -1.59 -5.35 7.11
CA TYR A 17 -2.28 -6.20 6.16
C TYR A 17 -1.33 -7.27 5.64
N GLU A 18 -1.88 -8.44 5.38
CA GLU A 18 -1.27 -9.47 4.58
C GLU A 18 -2.30 -9.95 3.56
N ILE A 19 -1.92 -9.91 2.28
CA ILE A 19 -2.75 -10.33 1.18
C ILE A 19 -2.02 -11.36 0.32
N THR A 20 -2.79 -12.32 -0.16
CA THR A 20 -2.43 -13.43 -1.03
C THR A 20 -3.52 -13.60 -2.08
N HIS A 21 -3.32 -14.48 -3.06
CA HIS A 21 -4.37 -14.84 -4.02
C HIS A 21 -5.67 -15.33 -3.36
N ASN A 22 -5.62 -15.88 -2.14
CA ASN A 22 -6.79 -16.42 -1.43
C ASN A 22 -7.48 -15.44 -0.48
N ASN A 23 -6.78 -14.41 0.01
CA ASN A 23 -7.30 -13.52 1.06
C ASN A 23 -7.18 -12.01 0.75
N TYR A 24 -7.02 -11.65 -0.52
CA TYR A 24 -6.89 -10.25 -0.97
C TYR A 24 -8.11 -9.36 -0.68
N LYS A 25 -9.26 -9.92 -0.29
CA LYS A 25 -10.49 -9.14 -0.03
C LYS A 25 -10.34 -8.07 1.06
N SER A 26 -9.37 -8.21 1.97
CA SER A 26 -9.09 -7.22 3.01
C SER A 26 -8.68 -5.86 2.46
N ILE A 27 -7.98 -5.81 1.30
CA ILE A 27 -7.55 -4.55 0.66
C ILE A 27 -8.72 -3.74 0.11
N LYS A 28 -9.89 -4.36 -0.12
CA LYS A 28 -11.08 -3.67 -0.67
C LYS A 28 -11.51 -2.48 0.16
N LYS A 29 -11.28 -2.52 1.48
CA LYS A 29 -11.61 -1.43 2.41
C LYS A 29 -10.78 -0.17 2.18
N LEU A 30 -9.64 -0.30 1.50
CA LEU A 30 -8.69 0.79 1.26
C LEU A 30 -8.89 1.45 -0.12
N ILE A 31 -9.69 0.84 -1.00
CA ILE A 31 -9.81 1.25 -2.40
C ILE A 31 -11.11 2.01 -2.60
N THR A 32 -11.06 3.14 -3.31
CA THR A 32 -12.23 4.00 -3.57
C THR A 32 -13.26 3.33 -4.49
N LYS A 33 -12.78 2.56 -5.48
CA LYS A 33 -13.61 1.84 -6.46
C LYS A 33 -13.32 0.34 -6.44
N PRO A 34 -13.69 -0.39 -5.37
CA PRO A 34 -13.23 -1.75 -5.14
C PRO A 34 -13.85 -2.79 -6.09
N HIS A 35 -14.82 -2.39 -6.93
CA HIS A 35 -15.55 -3.25 -7.86
C HIS A 35 -15.14 -3.08 -9.33
N GLU A 36 -14.07 -2.33 -9.60
CA GLU A 36 -13.56 -2.17 -10.96
C GLU A 36 -13.07 -3.52 -11.53
N SER A 37 -13.45 -3.82 -12.77
CA SER A 37 -13.13 -5.09 -13.41
C SER A 37 -11.62 -5.21 -13.67
N GLY A 38 -11.08 -6.41 -13.50
CA GLY A 38 -9.65 -6.69 -13.72
C GLY A 38 -8.71 -6.17 -12.62
N LEU A 39 -9.21 -5.40 -11.65
CA LEU A 39 -8.42 -4.73 -10.62
C LEU A 39 -7.54 -5.67 -9.77
N TYR A 40 -8.03 -6.88 -9.50
CA TYR A 40 -7.34 -7.88 -8.68
C TYR A 40 -6.75 -9.01 -9.52
N SER A 41 -6.82 -8.93 -10.85
CA SER A 41 -6.38 -10.02 -11.74
C SER A 41 -4.92 -10.41 -11.52
N GLU A 42 -4.06 -9.42 -11.30
CA GLU A 42 -2.65 -9.63 -10.94
C GLU A 42 -2.49 -10.53 -9.69
N ILE A 43 -3.34 -10.32 -8.68
CA ILE A 43 -3.30 -11.05 -7.42
C ILE A 43 -3.92 -12.43 -7.57
N ILE A 44 -5.09 -12.51 -8.20
CA ILE A 44 -5.86 -13.76 -8.37
C ILE A 44 -5.10 -14.76 -9.24
N ASN A 45 -4.47 -14.28 -10.31
CA ASN A 45 -3.80 -15.14 -11.29
C ASN A 45 -2.38 -15.56 -10.87
N ASN A 46 -1.84 -14.96 -9.81
CA ASN A 46 -0.53 -15.32 -9.27
C ASN A 46 -0.70 -16.12 -7.97
N LEU A 47 -0.67 -17.45 -8.06
CA LEU A 47 -0.83 -18.36 -6.90
C LEU A 47 0.24 -18.15 -5.81
N ASN A 48 1.40 -17.63 -6.20
CA ASN A 48 2.49 -17.34 -5.28
C ASN A 48 2.45 -15.92 -4.73
N PHE A 49 1.45 -15.11 -5.10
CA PHE A 49 1.34 -13.73 -4.66
C PHE A 49 1.26 -13.65 -3.15
N LEU A 50 2.14 -12.85 -2.56
CA LEU A 50 2.08 -12.44 -1.16
C LEU A 50 2.53 -10.99 -1.04
N CYS A 51 1.76 -10.17 -0.34
CA CYS A 51 2.15 -8.82 0.01
C CYS A 51 1.78 -8.55 1.47
N SER A 52 2.77 -8.18 2.29
CA SER A 52 2.56 -7.65 3.64
C SER A 52 2.90 -6.18 3.65
N PHE A 53 1.98 -5.36 4.16
CA PHE A 53 2.13 -3.92 4.19
C PHE A 53 1.47 -3.32 5.43
N GLU A 54 1.94 -2.14 5.82
CA GLU A 54 1.36 -1.31 6.87
C GLU A 54 0.63 -0.12 6.22
N VAL A 55 -0.51 0.24 6.78
CA VAL A 55 -1.19 1.49 6.52
C VAL A 55 -1.18 2.29 7.81
N ASN A 56 -0.55 3.46 7.77
CA ASN A 56 -0.54 4.40 8.87
C ASN A 56 -1.41 5.61 8.50
N GLU A 57 -2.47 5.83 9.27
CA GLU A 57 -3.33 6.99 9.13
C GLU A 57 -3.27 7.83 10.41
N ASN A 58 -3.01 9.14 10.24
CA ASN A 58 -3.15 10.09 11.32
C ASN A 58 -4.63 10.49 11.51
N GLN A 59 -4.99 10.97 12.70
CA GLN A 59 -6.35 11.39 13.02
C GLN A 59 -6.87 12.53 12.14
N TYR A 60 -5.98 13.23 11.43
CA TYR A 60 -6.32 14.33 10.54
C TYR A 60 -6.61 13.89 9.11
N GLY A 61 -6.64 12.57 8.82
CA GLY A 61 -7.14 11.98 7.57
C GLY A 61 -6.28 12.21 6.33
N ASN A 62 -5.27 13.08 6.42
CA ASN A 62 -4.62 13.65 5.23
C ASN A 62 -3.24 13.04 4.93
N ASN A 63 -2.70 12.20 5.80
CA ASN A 63 -1.32 11.66 5.66
C ASN A 63 -1.30 10.13 5.64
N LYS A 64 -2.14 9.49 4.81
CA LYS A 64 -2.10 8.04 4.66
C LYS A 64 -0.75 7.62 4.10
N GLU A 65 -0.02 6.85 4.89
CA GLU A 65 1.26 6.26 4.51
C GLU A 65 1.08 4.76 4.32
N ILE A 66 1.52 4.25 3.18
CA ILE A 66 1.55 2.83 2.88
C ILE A 66 2.99 2.39 2.83
N LYS A 67 3.34 1.38 3.64
CA LYS A 67 4.68 0.82 3.67
C LYS A 67 4.62 -0.64 3.29
N ILE A 68 5.25 -1.00 2.17
CA ILE A 68 5.38 -2.40 1.77
C ILE A 68 6.54 -3.02 2.57
N ILE A 69 6.22 -4.03 3.37
CA ILE A 69 7.18 -4.74 4.23
C ILE A 69 7.76 -5.93 3.49
N ARG A 70 6.89 -6.68 2.79
CA ARG A 70 7.27 -7.87 2.06
C ARG A 70 6.42 -7.97 0.80
N LEU A 71 7.06 -8.30 -0.32
CA LEU A 71 6.40 -8.50 -1.58
C LEU A 71 6.99 -9.73 -2.28
N HIS A 72 6.15 -10.74 -2.48
CA HIS A 72 6.40 -11.88 -3.33
C HIS A 72 5.46 -11.76 -4.53
N ASN A 73 5.95 -11.04 -5.54
CA ASN A 73 5.29 -10.82 -6.81
C ASN A 73 6.42 -10.54 -7.78
N HIS A 74 6.82 -11.55 -8.55
CA HIS A 74 8.08 -11.52 -9.28
C HIS A 74 7.84 -11.67 -10.77
N ASP A 75 8.60 -10.91 -11.54
CA ASP A 75 8.79 -11.15 -12.96
C ASP A 75 9.63 -12.42 -13.13
N THR A 76 9.10 -13.41 -13.85
CA THR A 76 9.72 -14.74 -14.01
C THR A 76 11.05 -14.69 -14.77
N GLY A 77 11.27 -13.67 -15.60
CA GLY A 77 12.51 -13.52 -16.37
C GLY A 77 13.64 -12.86 -15.57
N THR A 78 13.31 -11.91 -14.71
CA THR A 78 14.32 -11.05 -14.03
C THR A 78 14.43 -11.28 -12.53
N CYS A 79 13.50 -12.04 -11.94
CA CYS A 79 13.32 -12.22 -10.50
C CYS A 79 13.08 -10.90 -9.74
N ASN A 80 12.92 -9.77 -10.44
CA ASN A 80 12.63 -8.49 -9.82
C ASN A 80 11.20 -8.47 -9.32
N ASN A 81 10.96 -7.69 -8.26
CA ASN A 81 9.62 -7.45 -7.76
C ASN A 81 8.81 -6.66 -8.80
N ILE A 82 7.56 -7.06 -9.01
CA ILE A 82 6.54 -6.31 -9.72
C ILE A 82 5.70 -5.59 -8.66
N PHE A 83 5.69 -4.25 -8.71
CA PHE A 83 4.86 -3.47 -7.80
C PHE A 83 3.37 -3.66 -8.15
N PRO A 84 2.52 -4.07 -7.18
CA PRO A 84 1.12 -4.34 -7.47
C PRO A 84 0.33 -3.09 -7.84
N VAL A 85 -0.33 -3.12 -8.99
CA VAL A 85 -1.03 -1.94 -9.54
C VAL A 85 -2.17 -1.48 -8.61
N ILE A 86 -2.73 -2.41 -7.83
CA ILE A 86 -3.81 -2.16 -6.87
C ILE A 86 -3.53 -1.02 -5.89
N PHE A 87 -2.26 -0.82 -5.51
CA PHE A 87 -1.89 0.24 -4.57
C PHE A 87 -2.10 1.64 -5.18
N CYS A 88 -2.06 1.77 -6.51
CA CYS A 88 -2.36 3.02 -7.21
C CYS A 88 -3.85 3.39 -7.19
N GLU A 89 -4.73 2.47 -6.75
CA GLU A 89 -6.16 2.75 -6.59
C GLU A 89 -6.56 3.09 -5.15
N ILE A 90 -5.60 3.11 -4.22
CA ILE A 90 -5.82 3.55 -2.84
C ILE A 90 -5.77 5.08 -2.81
N SER A 91 -6.93 5.72 -2.62
CA SER A 91 -7.01 7.17 -2.52
C SER A 91 -6.26 7.70 -1.30
N ASP A 92 -5.89 8.98 -1.40
CA ASP A 92 -5.38 9.78 -0.30
C ASP A 92 -4.02 9.31 0.24
N THR A 93 -3.35 8.41 -0.50
CA THR A 93 -1.98 7.99 -0.20
C THR A 93 -1.03 9.16 -0.45
N LYS A 94 -0.44 9.68 0.63
CA LYS A 94 0.61 10.72 0.58
C LYS A 94 1.99 10.13 0.46
N ARG A 95 2.22 9.00 1.13
CA ARG A 95 3.56 8.40 1.22
C ARG A 95 3.48 6.93 0.88
N LEU A 96 4.38 6.50 0.01
CA LEU A 96 4.53 5.11 -0.37
C LEU A 96 5.97 4.70 -0.12
N ILE A 97 6.17 3.89 0.92
CA ILE A 97 7.49 3.46 1.37
C ILE A 97 7.79 2.07 0.80
N LEU A 98 8.79 2.01 -0.08
CA LEU A 98 9.24 0.81 -0.80
C LEU A 98 10.64 0.40 -0.33
N ILE A 99 10.74 -0.17 0.86
CA ILE A 99 12.04 -0.53 1.46
C ILE A 99 12.38 -1.99 1.13
N ARG A 100 13.64 -2.25 0.76
CA ARG A 100 14.18 -3.60 0.52
C ARG A 100 13.42 -4.40 -0.57
N LEU A 101 12.86 -3.70 -1.55
CA LEU A 101 12.25 -4.31 -2.74
C LEU A 101 13.20 -4.16 -3.93
N LYS A 102 13.39 -5.23 -4.69
CA LYS A 102 14.18 -5.20 -5.93
C LYS A 102 13.27 -4.86 -7.11
N LEU A 103 12.84 -3.60 -7.18
CA LEU A 103 11.98 -3.10 -8.26
C LEU A 103 12.83 -2.69 -9.47
N SER A 104 12.47 -3.14 -10.66
CA SER A 104 13.09 -2.67 -11.91
C SER A 104 12.34 -1.50 -12.54
N ARG A 105 11.05 -1.36 -12.23
CA ARG A 105 10.17 -0.30 -12.76
C ARG A 105 8.97 -0.09 -11.85
N LEU A 106 8.39 1.10 -11.92
CA LEU A 106 7.08 1.41 -11.35
C LEU A 106 6.01 1.32 -12.45
N PRO A 107 4.77 0.91 -12.13
CA PRO A 107 3.71 0.85 -13.13
C PRO A 107 3.28 2.25 -13.56
N ASN A 108 2.83 2.40 -14.81
CA ASN A 108 2.36 3.68 -15.35
C ASN A 108 1.23 4.31 -14.52
N GLN A 109 0.49 3.50 -13.77
CA GLN A 109 -0.58 3.92 -12.86
C GLN A 109 -0.07 4.76 -11.68
N PHE A 110 1.24 4.83 -11.42
CA PHE A 110 1.81 5.76 -10.42
C PHE A 110 1.41 7.20 -10.66
N ARG A 111 1.14 7.59 -11.92
CA ARG A 111 0.63 8.92 -12.28
C ARG A 111 -0.71 9.28 -11.63
N LYS A 112 -1.44 8.30 -11.07
CA LYS A 112 -2.69 8.53 -10.32
C LYS A 112 -2.45 9.18 -8.96
N PHE A 113 -1.25 9.00 -8.38
CA PHE A 113 -0.87 9.72 -7.16
C PHE A 113 -0.62 11.19 -7.50
N LYS A 114 -1.58 12.06 -7.19
CA LYS A 114 -1.48 13.50 -7.44
C LYS A 114 -0.67 14.25 -6.38
N GLU A 115 -0.58 13.68 -5.18
CA GLU A 115 -0.08 14.37 -3.99
C GLU A 115 0.96 13.52 -3.23
N LEU A 116 1.68 12.66 -3.95
CA LEU A 116 2.77 11.88 -3.36
C LEU A 116 3.90 12.83 -2.91
N GLU A 117 4.34 12.70 -1.66
CA GLU A 117 5.45 13.46 -1.05
C GLU A 117 6.77 12.67 -1.05
#